data_AF-A0A957Q5P6-F1
#
_entry.id   AF-A0A957Q5P6-F1
#
_cell.length_a   1.000
_cell.length_b   1.000
_cell.length_c   1.000
_cell.angle_alpha   90.00
_cell.angle_beta   90.00
_cell.angle_gamma   90.00
#
_symmetry.space_group_name_H-M   'P 1'
#
loop_
_entity.id
_entity.type
_entity.pdbx_description
1 polymer ?
#
loop_
_entity_poly.entity_id
_entity_poly.type
_entity_poly.pdbx_seq_one_letter_code
_entity_poly.pdbx_strand_id
1 'polypeptide(L)'
;MTATAISPFGTPTPGLRIKEGSPPLTKPTKEEMEAFPAEARNLLDKTWSSQQALLAEGHYDLSWAAGRHILLAGATGPGLGGAFAAALLGTGKAASITVLGRDLSRSINYETGKAMQEQADQANWGSRFHWLNDG
;
A
#
# COMPACT_ATOMS: atom_id res chain seq x y z
N MET A 1 -23.93 2.68 30.17
CA MET A 1 -22.99 3.78 30.49
C MET A 1 -22.59 4.42 29.17
N THR A 2 -23.01 5.65 28.90
CA THR A 2 -22.68 6.37 27.65
C THR A 2 -21.22 6.80 27.71
N ALA A 3 -20.37 6.16 26.91
CA ALA A 3 -18.98 6.54 26.78
C ALA A 3 -18.89 7.95 26.19
N THR A 4 -18.41 8.92 26.95
CA THR A 4 -18.17 10.27 26.47
C THR A 4 -17.02 10.22 25.47
N ALA A 5 -17.30 10.37 24.18
CA ALA A 5 -16.26 10.43 23.16
C ALA A 5 -15.38 11.66 23.41
N ILE A 6 -14.08 11.45 23.60
CA ILE A 6 -13.09 12.50 23.91
C ILE A 6 -12.88 13.44 22.70
N SER A 7 -13.21 12.99 21.49
CA SER A 7 -13.05 13.75 20.24
C SER A 7 -14.40 14.10 19.62
N PRO A 8 -14.60 15.33 19.11
CA PRO A 8 -15.79 15.70 18.35
C PRO A 8 -15.93 14.90 17.03
N PHE A 9 -14.84 14.29 16.55
CA PHE A 9 -14.84 13.35 15.42
C PHE A 9 -15.11 11.89 15.83
N GLY A 10 -15.13 11.61 17.15
CA GLY A 10 -15.52 10.32 17.70
C GLY A 10 -17.04 10.17 17.85
N THR A 11 -17.79 11.26 17.71
CA THR A 11 -19.25 11.27 17.60
C THR A 11 -19.64 11.03 16.13
N PRO A 12 -20.30 9.91 15.81
CA PRO A 12 -20.76 9.67 14.45
C PRO A 12 -21.79 10.72 14.02
N THR A 13 -21.75 11.15 12.76
CA THR A 13 -22.75 12.05 12.21
C THR A 13 -24.14 11.40 12.28
N PRO A 14 -25.19 12.09 12.78
CA PRO A 14 -26.54 11.53 12.82
C PRO A 14 -26.99 11.05 11.44
N GLY A 15 -27.44 9.80 11.36
CA GLY A 15 -27.90 9.18 10.10
C GLY A 15 -26.80 8.59 9.22
N LEU A 16 -25.52 8.72 9.58
CA LEU A 16 -24.45 7.99 8.91
C LEU A 16 -24.61 6.50 9.20
N ARG A 17 -24.55 5.65 8.17
CA ARG A 17 -24.52 4.19 8.38
C ARG A 17 -23.19 3.82 9.01
N ILE A 18 -23.19 3.58 10.31
CA ILE A 18 -22.03 3.05 11.03
C ILE A 18 -22.19 1.54 11.05
N LYS A 19 -21.17 0.81 10.63
CA LYS A 19 -21.06 -0.61 10.95
C LYS A 19 -20.47 -0.71 12.34
N GLU A 20 -21.32 -0.89 13.35
CA GLU A 20 -20.86 -1.20 14.70
C GLU A 20 -20.08 -2.51 14.70
N GLY A 21 -19.01 -2.59 15.48
CA GLY A 21 -18.19 -3.80 15.62
C GLY A 21 -17.00 -3.92 14.69
N SER A 22 -16.50 -2.82 14.11
CA SER A 22 -15.11 -2.82 13.64
C SER A 22 -14.21 -3.15 14.84
N PRO A 23 -13.48 -4.29 14.81
CA PRO A 23 -12.67 -4.69 15.94
C PRO A 23 -11.69 -3.56 16.27
N PRO A 24 -11.44 -3.29 17.56
CA PRO A 24 -10.47 -2.29 17.95
C PRO A 24 -9.13 -2.62 17.31
N LEU A 25 -8.45 -1.61 16.77
CA LEU A 25 -7.09 -1.76 16.28
C LEU A 25 -6.22 -2.20 17.46
N THR A 26 -5.86 -3.49 17.48
CA THR A 26 -4.96 -4.03 18.48
C THR A 26 -3.56 -3.59 18.15
N LYS A 27 -2.84 -3.10 19.17
CA LYS A 27 -1.42 -2.81 19.02
C LYS A 27 -0.70 -4.12 18.70
N PRO A 28 0.10 -4.20 17.63
CA PRO A 28 0.84 -5.40 17.31
C PRO A 28 1.86 -5.72 18.41
N THR A 29 2.08 -7.01 18.59
CA THR A 29 3.11 -7.60 19.45
C THR A 29 4.51 -7.31 18.90
N LYS A 30 5.55 -7.59 19.69
CA LYS A 30 6.94 -7.37 19.23
C LYS A 30 7.28 -8.34 18.11
N GLU A 31 6.86 -9.59 18.28
CA GLU A 31 7.06 -10.68 17.35
C GLU A 31 6.41 -10.38 15.99
N GLU A 32 5.19 -9.84 15.98
CA GLU A 32 4.53 -9.38 14.75
C GLU A 32 5.28 -8.22 14.09
N MET A 33 5.71 -7.22 14.87
CA MET A 33 6.46 -6.08 14.32
C MET A 33 7.80 -6.51 13.70
N GLU A 34 8.46 -7.52 14.27
CA GLU A 34 9.69 -8.10 13.72
C GLU A 34 9.44 -8.88 12.42
N ALA A 35 8.25 -9.46 12.25
CA ALA A 35 7.86 -10.19 11.04
C ALA A 35 7.44 -9.27 9.89
N PHE A 36 6.89 -8.08 10.16
CA PHE A 36 6.32 -7.20 9.13
C PHE A 36 7.24 -6.88 7.94
N PRO A 37 8.54 -6.60 8.10
CA PRO A 37 9.42 -6.36 6.94
C PRO A 37 9.52 -7.59 6.01
N ALA A 38 9.57 -8.79 6.57
CA ALA A 38 9.62 -10.03 5.79
C ALA A 38 8.26 -10.31 5.12
N GLU A 39 7.16 -10.09 5.83
CA GLU A 39 5.81 -10.23 5.29
C GLU A 39 5.53 -9.23 4.17
N ALA A 40 5.97 -7.98 4.30
CA ALA A 40 5.86 -6.94 3.29
C ALA A 40 6.60 -7.31 2.00
N ARG A 41 7.83 -7.80 2.11
CA ARG A 41 8.60 -8.31 0.95
C ARG A 41 7.90 -9.49 0.30
N ASN A 42 7.47 -10.46 1.10
CA ASN A 42 6.73 -11.62 0.61
C ASN A 42 5.42 -11.22 -0.10
N LEU A 43 4.72 -10.19 0.39
CA LEU A 43 3.54 -9.65 -0.26
C LEU A 43 3.87 -9.11 -1.65
N LEU A 44 4.93 -8.30 -1.79
CA LEU A 44 5.37 -7.77 -3.09
C LEU A 44 5.81 -8.89 -4.03
N ASP A 45 6.63 -9.82 -3.54
CA ASP A 45 7.16 -10.94 -4.33
C ASP A 45 6.04 -11.84 -4.84
N LYS A 46 5.10 -12.21 -3.97
CA LYS A 46 3.93 -13.02 -4.36
C LYS A 46 3.07 -12.29 -5.38
N THR A 47 2.82 -11.01 -5.15
CA THR A 47 2.03 -10.15 -6.05
C THR A 47 2.68 -10.08 -7.42
N TRP A 48 3.98 -9.79 -7.48
CA TRP A 48 4.73 -9.75 -8.73
C TRP A 48 4.76 -11.10 -9.44
N SER A 49 5.08 -12.18 -8.72
CA SER A 49 5.14 -13.55 -9.27
C SER A 49 3.82 -13.97 -9.91
N SER A 50 2.69 -13.57 -9.30
CA SER A 50 1.35 -13.88 -9.85
C SER A 50 1.01 -13.12 -11.14
N GLN A 51 1.64 -11.97 -11.37
CA GLN A 51 1.31 -11.08 -12.49
C GLN A 51 2.32 -11.17 -13.63
N GLN A 52 3.58 -11.52 -13.34
CA GLN A 52 4.68 -11.49 -14.31
C GLN A 52 4.38 -12.34 -15.55
N ALA A 53 3.88 -13.58 -15.37
CA ALA A 53 3.53 -14.46 -16.48
C ALA A 53 2.38 -13.87 -17.33
N LEU A 54 1.33 -13.36 -16.67
CA LEU A 54 0.18 -12.77 -17.35
C LEU A 54 0.56 -11.53 -18.17
N LEU A 55 1.49 -10.71 -17.65
CA LEU A 55 2.04 -9.57 -18.38
C LEU A 55 2.93 -9.99 -19.55
N ALA A 56 3.73 -11.05 -19.38
CA ALA A 56 4.58 -11.59 -20.44
C ALA A 56 3.76 -12.24 -21.57
N GLU A 57 2.64 -12.88 -21.24
CA GLU A 57 1.69 -13.48 -22.18
C GLU A 57 0.75 -12.44 -22.83
N GLY A 58 0.81 -11.17 -22.41
CA GLY A 58 0.01 -10.09 -22.98
C GLY A 58 -1.46 -10.09 -22.54
N HIS A 59 -1.80 -10.81 -21.46
CA HIS A 59 -3.15 -10.77 -20.87
C HIS A 59 -3.50 -9.38 -20.30
N TYR A 60 -2.48 -8.62 -19.91
CA TYR A 60 -2.61 -7.23 -19.47
C TYR A 60 -1.61 -6.33 -20.20
N ASP A 61 -2.06 -5.15 -20.60
CA ASP A 61 -1.22 -4.13 -21.20
C ASP A 61 -1.02 -2.94 -20.25
N LEU A 62 0.24 -2.68 -19.90
CA LEU A 62 0.67 -1.52 -19.10
C LEU A 62 1.38 -0.46 -19.95
N SER A 63 1.41 -0.61 -21.29
CA SER A 63 2.01 0.36 -22.22
C SER A 63 1.42 1.76 -22.06
N TRP A 64 0.12 1.84 -21.74
CA TRP A 64 -0.57 3.09 -21.48
C TRP A 64 0.03 3.85 -20.29
N ALA A 65 0.72 3.20 -19.35
CA ALA A 65 1.33 3.89 -18.21
C ALA A 65 2.64 4.61 -18.56
N ALA A 66 3.27 4.29 -19.70
CA ALA A 66 4.52 4.90 -20.11
C ALA A 66 4.37 6.43 -20.26
N GLY A 67 5.33 7.18 -19.71
CA GLY A 67 5.37 8.64 -19.72
C GLY A 67 4.36 9.32 -18.80
N ARG A 68 3.55 8.56 -18.03
CA ARG A 68 2.50 9.12 -17.16
C ARG A 68 2.95 9.17 -15.70
N HIS A 69 2.33 10.10 -14.97
CA HIS A 69 2.40 10.15 -13.51
C HIS A 69 1.09 9.62 -12.93
N ILE A 70 1.18 8.67 -12.01
CA ILE A 70 0.02 8.02 -11.41
C ILE A 70 0.06 8.21 -9.89
N LEU A 71 -1.03 8.74 -9.34
CA LEU A 71 -1.24 8.87 -7.91
C LEU A 71 -2.12 7.73 -7.40
N LEU A 72 -1.65 7.00 -6.40
CA LEU A 72 -2.38 5.88 -5.81
C LEU A 72 -2.57 6.11 -4.31
N ALA A 73 -3.82 6.23 -3.86
CA ALA A 73 -4.16 6.35 -2.44
C ALA A 73 -4.44 4.96 -1.84
N GLY A 74 -3.74 4.60 -0.76
CA GLY A 74 -3.88 3.31 -0.07
C GLY A 74 -3.29 2.12 -0.85
N ALA A 75 -2.23 2.35 -1.63
CA ALA A 75 -1.59 1.33 -2.47
C ALA A 75 -0.43 0.59 -1.80
N THR A 76 -0.40 0.53 -0.48
CA THR A 76 0.60 -0.16 0.34
C THR A 76 0.10 -1.48 0.93
N GLY A 77 -1.14 -1.90 0.61
CA GLY A 77 -1.75 -3.14 1.06
C GLY A 77 -1.94 -4.18 -0.05
N PRO A 78 -2.53 -5.36 0.28
CA PRO A 78 -2.73 -6.47 -0.67
C PRO A 78 -3.85 -6.26 -1.70
N GLY A 79 -4.47 -5.07 -1.72
CA GLY A 79 -5.55 -4.73 -2.63
C GLY A 79 -5.08 -4.38 -4.04
N LEU A 80 -6.04 -3.99 -4.89
CA LEU A 80 -5.79 -3.61 -6.29
C LEU A 80 -4.74 -2.50 -6.44
N GLY A 81 -4.74 -1.51 -5.54
CA GLY A 81 -3.76 -0.42 -5.57
C GLY A 81 -2.32 -0.92 -5.42
N GLY A 82 -2.06 -1.76 -4.41
CA GLY A 82 -0.74 -2.35 -4.19
C GLY A 82 -0.36 -3.33 -5.29
N ALA A 83 -1.33 -4.11 -5.79
CA ALA A 83 -1.13 -4.98 -6.94
C ALA A 83 -0.67 -4.22 -8.18
N PHE A 84 -1.30 -3.09 -8.47
CA PHE A 84 -0.95 -2.25 -9.63
C PHE A 84 0.38 -1.51 -9.44
N ALA A 85 0.66 -1.00 -8.23
CA ALA A 85 1.95 -0.39 -7.92
C ALA A 85 3.11 -1.39 -8.10
N ALA A 86 2.96 -2.61 -7.58
CA ALA A 86 3.93 -3.69 -7.75
C ALA A 86 4.12 -4.07 -9.23
N ALA A 87 3.05 -4.10 -10.03
CA ALA A 87 3.13 -4.36 -11.46
C ALA A 87 3.98 -3.33 -12.20
N LEU A 88 3.75 -2.04 -11.92
CA LEU A 88 4.50 -0.96 -12.55
C LEU A 88 5.96 -0.95 -12.13
N LEU A 89 6.24 -1.16 -10.83
CA LEU A 89 7.60 -1.30 -10.30
C LEU A 89 8.34 -2.47 -10.96
N GLY A 90 7.73 -3.66 -10.95
CA GLY A 90 8.34 -4.89 -11.47
C GLY A 90 8.56 -4.88 -12.98
N THR A 91 7.69 -4.22 -13.75
CA THR A 91 7.86 -4.09 -15.20
C THR A 91 8.88 -3.02 -15.62
N GLY A 92 9.33 -2.17 -14.69
CA GLY A 92 10.29 -1.10 -14.98
C GLY A 92 9.78 -0.12 -16.04
N LYS A 93 8.46 -0.03 -16.28
CA LYS A 93 7.91 0.84 -17.31
C LYS A 93 8.31 2.29 -17.05
N ALA A 94 8.36 3.10 -18.10
CA ALA A 94 8.68 4.53 -18.03
C ALA A 94 7.56 5.37 -17.38
N ALA A 95 6.85 4.84 -16.39
CA ALA A 95 5.88 5.56 -15.58
C ALA A 95 6.59 6.25 -14.41
N SER A 96 5.87 7.14 -13.74
CA SER A 96 6.16 7.60 -12.39
C SER A 96 4.95 7.39 -11.49
N ILE A 97 5.18 7.11 -10.22
CA ILE A 97 4.17 6.72 -9.24
C ILE A 97 4.37 7.52 -7.97
N THR A 98 3.28 8.08 -7.46
CA THR A 98 3.21 8.56 -6.09
C THR A 98 2.21 7.70 -5.32
N VAL A 99 2.65 7.08 -4.24
CA VAL A 99 1.78 6.32 -3.32
C VAL A 99 1.51 7.19 -2.09
N LEU A 100 0.22 7.40 -1.79
CA LEU A 100 -0.23 8.08 -0.58
C LEU A 100 -0.70 7.04 0.44
N GLY A 101 -0.06 7.04 1.61
CA GLY A 101 -0.42 6.21 2.76
C GLY A 101 -0.85 7.06 3.96
N ARG A 102 -1.65 6.44 4.84
CA ARG A 102 -1.84 6.86 6.24
C ARG A 102 -1.59 5.66 7.14
N ASP A 103 -0.54 4.93 6.81
CA ASP A 103 -0.20 3.67 7.43
C ASP A 103 0.54 3.94 8.72
N LEU A 104 0.11 3.27 9.80
CA LEU A 104 0.77 3.37 11.08
C LEU A 104 2.18 2.80 10.95
N SER A 105 3.18 3.49 11.51
CA SER A 105 4.59 3.07 11.52
C SER A 105 4.84 1.62 12.00
N ARG A 106 3.90 1.05 12.75
CA ARG A 106 3.91 -0.36 13.22
C ARG A 106 2.85 -1.17 12.48
N SER A 107 2.91 -1.21 11.17
CA SER A 107 1.98 -1.99 10.35
C SER A 107 2.68 -2.60 9.14
N ILE A 108 2.14 -3.71 8.64
CA ILE A 108 2.61 -4.33 7.40
C ILE A 108 2.54 -3.36 6.21
N ASN A 109 1.53 -2.50 6.14
CA ASN A 109 1.39 -1.55 5.03
C ASN A 109 2.52 -0.51 5.05
N TYR A 110 2.91 -0.02 6.23
CA TYR A 110 4.05 0.90 6.35
C TYR A 110 5.35 0.24 5.89
N GLU A 111 5.59 -1.00 6.30
CA GLU A 111 6.76 -1.76 5.83
C GLU A 111 6.68 -2.11 4.34
N THR A 112 5.48 -2.28 3.78
CA THR A 112 5.28 -2.48 2.34
C THR A 112 5.61 -1.22 1.55
N GLY A 113 5.22 -0.04 2.04
CA GLY A 113 5.61 1.24 1.45
C GLY A 113 7.13 1.45 1.44
N LYS A 114 7.81 1.09 2.55
CA LYS A 114 9.29 1.07 2.61
C LYS A 114 9.90 0.10 1.62
N ALA A 115 9.36 -1.12 1.52
CA ALA A 115 9.85 -2.12 0.59
C ALA A 115 9.66 -1.71 -0.88
N MET A 116 8.55 -1.04 -1.22
CA MET A 116 8.33 -0.46 -2.55
C MET A 116 9.35 0.64 -2.87
N GLN A 117 9.65 1.52 -1.92
CA GLN A 117 10.69 2.55 -2.08
C GLN A 117 12.06 1.90 -2.29
N GLU A 118 12.43 0.92 -1.46
CA GLU A 118 13.68 0.17 -1.59
C GLU A 118 13.79 -0.51 -2.96
N GLN A 119 12.72 -1.15 -3.44
CA GLN A 119 12.67 -1.76 -4.76
C GLN A 119 12.84 -0.73 -5.89
N ALA A 120 12.20 0.44 -5.77
CA ALA A 120 12.33 1.51 -6.74
C ALA A 120 13.76 2.07 -6.79
N ASP A 121 14.39 2.24 -5.62
CA ASP A 121 15.76 2.72 -5.48
C ASP A 121 16.75 1.70 -6.10
N GLN A 122 16.59 0.41 -5.81
CA GLN A 122 17.38 -0.68 -6.41
C GLN A 122 17.22 -0.75 -7.92
N ALA A 123 16.01 -0.49 -8.43
CA ALA A 123 15.72 -0.41 -9.86
C ALA A 123 16.12 0.94 -10.49
N ASN A 124 16.79 1.81 -9.75
CA ASN A 124 17.26 3.13 -10.16
C ASN A 124 16.15 4.01 -10.76
N TRP A 125 14.97 4.00 -10.13
CA TRP A 125 13.84 4.83 -10.57
C TRP A 125 14.06 6.32 -10.34
N GLY A 126 15.01 6.70 -9.48
CA GLY A 126 15.27 8.10 -9.15
C GLY A 126 14.01 8.79 -8.63
N SER A 127 13.67 9.95 -9.18
CA SER A 127 12.47 10.72 -8.80
C SER A 127 11.17 10.19 -9.39
N ARG A 128 11.14 8.97 -9.97
CA ARG A 128 9.91 8.41 -10.54
C ARG A 128 9.04 7.69 -9.51
N PHE A 129 9.57 7.37 -8.34
CA PHE A 129 8.77 6.78 -7.27
C PHE A 129 8.81 7.68 -6.04
N HIS A 130 7.63 7.97 -5.49
CA HIS A 130 7.46 8.67 -4.24
C HIS A 130 6.47 7.92 -3.37
N TRP A 131 6.83 7.68 -2.12
CA TRP A 131 5.88 7.27 -1.10
C TRP A 131 5.76 8.37 -0.06
N LEU A 132 4.54 8.91 0.08
CA LEU A 132 4.21 9.90 1.08
C LEU A 132 3.30 9.25 2.12
N ASN A 133 3.76 9.20 3.36
CA ASN A 133 3.00 8.65 4.48
C ASN A 133 2.89 9.68 5.60
N ASP A 134 1.66 10.05 5.95
CA ASP A 134 1.35 11.02 7.01
C ASP A 134 0.52 10.35 8.13
N GLY A 135 0.99 9.18 8.58
CA GLY A 135 0.31 8.29 9.53
C GLY A 135 1.19 7.82 10.67
#